data_AF-A0A1V4HQP8-F1
#
_entry.id   AF-A0A1V4HQP8-F1
#
_cell.length_a   1.000
_cell.length_b   1.000
_cell.length_c   1.000
_cell.angle_alpha   90.00
_cell.angle_beta   90.00
_cell.angle_gamma   90.00
#
_symmetry.space_group_name_H-M   'P 1'
#
loop_
_entity.id
_entity.type
_entity.pdbx_description
1 polymer ?
#
loop_
_entity_poly.entity_id
_entity_poly.type
_entity_poly.pdbx_seq_one_letter_code
_entity_poly.pdbx_strand_id
1 'polypeptide(L)'
;MKLLSKPYSKLTVTVTLALTLTVTAVVIPYAIFAEGPKDPAPTIAAKGTPNGKKVLFDNAHGNTTGASDWVIDGAFSDFANGIANAGYFVKELRQTKLMTYDDLKDYDIFVTAESNVPYKVSEQAAMLEYVNKGGSIFFIADHYNADRNKNRWDGSEVYNGYRRGAWDNPAKGMSTEEANSAAMKDVVSSDWLSDNFGIKFRYNALGDLNANIIVAQDQAFGITKNVESVAMHAGSTLAVTDPNKAKGIVYVPKNPPKWSTGPVDKAVYNGGGIEEGPYVAVAKVGKGKAAFIGDSSAVEDATPKYKREDNGKTKTTYDGYKEKSDSILLQNVIDWLGKKENFTSLSQVQGLTLDQKTPLLTSGKENEIPQQSVEPLPEPWAAPDPGYKWWDPSTFAAGSYGK
;
A
#
# COMPACT_ATOMS: atom_id res chain seq x y z
N MET A 1 -62.55 -58.16 -77.23
CA MET A 1 -63.63 -58.79 -76.41
C MET A 1 -63.19 -58.69 -74.94
N LYS A 2 -64.05 -58.18 -74.06
CA LYS A 2 -63.76 -57.78 -72.66
C LYS A 2 -63.07 -58.87 -71.82
N LEU A 3 -62.22 -58.44 -70.87
CA LEU A 3 -62.10 -58.85 -69.44
C LEU A 3 -60.74 -58.35 -68.91
N LEU A 4 -60.68 -57.24 -68.16
CA LEU A 4 -60.67 -57.17 -66.69
C LEU A 4 -59.61 -58.07 -66.01
N SER A 5 -58.48 -57.47 -65.63
CA SER A 5 -57.78 -57.80 -64.37
C SER A 5 -57.00 -56.56 -63.90
N LYS A 6 -57.28 -56.10 -62.67
CA LYS A 6 -56.62 -54.96 -62.02
C LYS A 6 -55.31 -55.45 -61.38
N PRO A 7 -54.16 -54.78 -61.59
CA PRO A 7 -52.97 -55.03 -60.79
C PRO A 7 -52.97 -54.20 -59.49
N TYR A 8 -52.57 -54.88 -58.42
CA TYR A 8 -52.42 -54.42 -57.05
C TYR A 8 -51.38 -53.29 -56.93
N SER A 9 -51.74 -52.17 -56.26
CA SER A 9 -50.77 -51.17 -55.81
C SER A 9 -50.23 -51.55 -54.43
N LYS A 10 -48.91 -51.62 -54.31
CA LYS A 10 -48.21 -51.86 -53.04
C LYS A 10 -48.24 -50.59 -52.20
N LEU A 11 -48.90 -50.63 -51.05
CA LEU A 11 -48.89 -49.59 -50.04
C LEU A 11 -47.58 -49.67 -49.26
N THR A 12 -46.73 -48.65 -49.38
CA THR A 12 -45.49 -48.52 -48.60
C THR A 12 -45.80 -47.70 -47.36
N VAL A 13 -45.72 -48.31 -46.18
CA VAL A 13 -45.88 -47.65 -44.89
C VAL A 13 -44.53 -47.10 -44.45
N THR A 14 -44.38 -45.78 -44.46
CA THR A 14 -43.20 -45.08 -43.93
C THR A 14 -43.41 -44.84 -42.44
N VAL A 15 -42.64 -45.53 -41.59
CA VAL A 15 -42.60 -45.30 -40.14
C VAL A 15 -41.60 -44.18 -39.87
N THR A 16 -42.09 -43.02 -39.43
CA THR A 16 -41.25 -41.89 -39.03
C THR A 16 -40.85 -42.06 -37.57
N LEU A 17 -39.58 -42.40 -37.33
CA LEU A 17 -38.99 -42.48 -35.99
C LEU A 17 -38.57 -41.06 -35.55
N ALA A 18 -39.32 -40.45 -34.63
CA ALA A 18 -38.94 -39.17 -34.04
C ALA A 18 -37.87 -39.39 -32.97
N LEU A 19 -36.62 -39.03 -33.30
CA LEU A 19 -35.49 -39.06 -32.36
C LEU A 19 -35.45 -37.73 -31.59
N THR A 20 -35.93 -37.71 -30.35
CA THR A 20 -35.77 -36.55 -29.46
C THR A 20 -34.33 -36.50 -28.93
N LEU A 21 -33.51 -35.62 -29.51
CA LEU A 21 -32.18 -35.29 -28.99
C LEU A 21 -32.34 -34.44 -27.73
N THR A 22 -32.17 -35.02 -26.54
CA THR A 22 -32.00 -34.25 -25.31
C THR A 22 -30.57 -33.72 -25.28
N VAL A 23 -30.37 -32.45 -25.64
CA VAL A 23 -29.13 -31.72 -25.41
C VAL A 23 -29.03 -31.43 -23.93
N THR A 24 -28.29 -32.26 -23.19
CA THR A 24 -27.85 -31.93 -21.83
C THR A 24 -26.78 -30.84 -21.94
N ALA A 25 -27.15 -29.60 -21.67
CA ALA A 25 -26.19 -28.52 -21.50
C ALA A 25 -25.31 -28.83 -20.28
N VAL A 26 -24.06 -29.23 -20.52
CA VAL A 26 -23.04 -29.29 -19.47
C VAL A 26 -22.70 -27.84 -19.12
N VAL A 27 -23.32 -27.33 -18.06
CA VAL A 27 -22.90 -26.07 -17.44
C VAL A 27 -21.60 -26.37 -16.71
N ILE A 28 -20.47 -26.10 -17.35
CA ILE A 28 -19.17 -26.05 -16.66
C ILE A 28 -19.22 -24.77 -15.81
N PRO A 29 -19.19 -24.84 -14.48
CA PRO A 29 -19.10 -23.63 -13.67
C PRO A 29 -17.71 -23.03 -13.94
N TYR A 30 -17.66 -21.95 -14.72
CA TYR A 30 -16.48 -21.11 -14.74
C TYR A 30 -16.37 -20.48 -13.36
N ALA A 31 -15.32 -20.82 -12.62
CA ALA A 31 -14.96 -20.07 -11.44
C ALA A 31 -14.66 -18.63 -11.88
N ILE A 32 -15.48 -17.68 -11.45
CA ILE A 32 -15.21 -16.26 -11.64
C ILE A 32 -14.17 -15.90 -10.58
N PHE A 33 -12.90 -15.87 -10.99
CA PHE A 33 -11.79 -15.39 -10.17
C PHE A 33 -11.82 -13.86 -10.13
N ALA A 34 -11.41 -13.27 -9.00
CA ALA A 34 -11.12 -11.85 -8.96
C ALA A 34 -9.88 -11.54 -9.80
N GLU A 35 -9.77 -10.28 -10.22
CA GLU A 35 -8.59 -9.78 -10.95
C GLU A 35 -7.30 -10.05 -10.17
N GLY A 36 -6.20 -10.23 -10.87
CA GLY A 36 -4.87 -10.46 -10.31
C GLY A 36 -3.76 -9.79 -11.12
N PRO A 37 -2.49 -10.12 -10.83
CA PRO A 37 -1.32 -9.47 -11.43
C PRO A 37 -1.12 -9.77 -12.92
N LYS A 38 -1.94 -10.64 -13.52
CA LYS A 38 -1.93 -10.97 -14.95
C LYS A 38 -3.03 -10.27 -15.74
N ASP A 39 -3.99 -9.67 -15.05
CA ASP A 39 -5.08 -8.92 -15.66
C ASP A 39 -4.63 -7.48 -15.97
N PRO A 40 -5.28 -6.79 -16.93
CA PRO A 40 -4.99 -5.40 -17.20
C PRO A 40 -5.10 -4.54 -15.94
N ALA A 41 -4.08 -3.72 -15.69
CA ALA A 41 -4.12 -2.77 -14.58
C ALA A 41 -5.17 -1.67 -14.84
N PRO A 42 -5.98 -1.29 -13.82
CA PRO A 42 -6.93 -0.21 -13.94
C PRO A 42 -6.21 1.10 -14.19
N THR A 43 -6.93 2.00 -14.86
CA THR A 43 -6.47 3.34 -15.16
C THR A 43 -7.63 4.32 -14.96
N ILE A 44 -7.32 5.50 -14.46
CA ILE A 44 -8.26 6.62 -14.41
C ILE A 44 -7.68 7.72 -15.29
N ALA A 45 -8.43 8.08 -16.34
CA ALA A 45 -8.06 9.19 -17.20
C ALA A 45 -8.07 10.51 -16.40
N ALA A 46 -7.17 11.42 -16.75
CA ALA A 46 -7.21 12.79 -16.26
C ALA A 46 -8.58 13.40 -16.52
N LYS A 47 -9.18 14.01 -15.49
CA LYS A 47 -10.45 14.72 -15.55
C LYS A 47 -10.18 16.23 -15.56
N GLY A 48 -11.11 16.99 -16.14
CA GLY A 48 -10.91 18.44 -16.32
C GLY A 48 -9.82 18.74 -17.35
N THR A 49 -8.95 19.72 -17.07
CA THR A 49 -7.81 20.06 -17.92
C THR A 49 -6.61 19.17 -17.57
N PRO A 50 -6.17 18.26 -18.45
CA PRO A 50 -5.00 17.42 -18.17
C PRO A 50 -3.76 18.26 -17.93
N ASN A 51 -3.04 17.97 -16.85
CA ASN A 51 -1.81 18.67 -16.48
C ASN A 51 -0.54 18.02 -17.09
N GLY A 52 -0.72 16.92 -17.83
CA GLY A 52 0.35 16.17 -18.51
C GLY A 52 1.15 15.22 -17.62
N LYS A 53 0.81 15.10 -16.34
CA LYS A 53 1.54 14.29 -15.36
C LYS A 53 0.85 12.96 -15.07
N LYS A 54 1.63 11.97 -14.62
CA LYS A 54 1.15 10.61 -14.34
C LYS A 54 1.50 10.13 -12.94
N VAL A 55 0.57 9.41 -12.33
CA VAL A 55 0.71 8.78 -11.02
C VAL A 55 0.56 7.28 -11.15
N LEU A 56 1.51 6.53 -10.58
CA LEU A 56 1.51 5.08 -10.53
C LEU A 56 1.25 4.62 -9.09
N PHE A 57 0.24 3.78 -8.88
CA PHE A 57 -0.06 3.16 -7.58
C PHE A 57 0.48 1.74 -7.53
N ASP A 58 1.16 1.39 -6.45
CA ASP A 58 1.64 0.04 -6.21
C ASP A 58 0.49 -0.95 -5.97
N ASN A 59 0.52 -2.06 -6.69
CA ASN A 59 -0.31 -3.24 -6.42
C ASN A 59 0.49 -4.53 -6.71
N ALA A 60 1.80 -4.48 -6.45
CA ALA A 60 2.73 -5.59 -6.65
C ALA A 60 3.30 -6.12 -5.31
N HIS A 61 3.11 -5.41 -4.20
CA HIS A 61 3.73 -5.73 -2.91
C HIS A 61 2.70 -5.99 -1.81
N GLY A 62 1.61 -6.68 -2.14
CA GLY A 62 0.63 -7.12 -1.15
C GLY A 62 -0.36 -6.04 -0.68
N ASN A 63 -0.63 -5.03 -1.51
CA ASN A 63 -1.51 -3.91 -1.20
C ASN A 63 -2.99 -4.33 -1.03
N THR A 64 -3.34 -5.57 -1.38
CA THR A 64 -4.69 -6.18 -1.24
C THR A 64 -4.77 -7.28 -0.18
N THR A 65 -3.73 -7.48 0.62
CA THR A 65 -3.64 -8.62 1.54
C THR A 65 -4.42 -8.39 2.83
N GLY A 66 -4.97 -9.45 3.43
CA GLY A 66 -5.73 -9.32 4.68
C GLY A 66 -6.81 -8.24 4.62
N ALA A 67 -6.70 -7.24 5.50
CA ALA A 67 -7.65 -6.12 5.57
C ALA A 67 -7.38 -5.01 4.54
N SER A 68 -6.19 -4.95 3.94
CA SER A 68 -5.82 -3.87 3.03
C SER A 68 -6.53 -4.00 1.69
N ASP A 69 -6.89 -2.89 1.06
CA ASP A 69 -7.42 -2.88 -0.31
C ASP A 69 -7.07 -1.59 -1.05
N TRP A 70 -5.77 -1.26 -1.06
CA TRP A 70 -5.23 0.04 -1.46
C TRP A 70 -5.12 0.21 -2.98
N VAL A 71 -6.20 -0.15 -3.68
CA VAL A 71 -6.32 -0.14 -5.14
C VAL A 71 -7.15 1.05 -5.61
N ILE A 72 -6.82 1.59 -6.79
CA ILE A 72 -7.37 2.85 -7.30
C ILE A 72 -8.85 2.75 -7.71
N ASP A 73 -9.36 1.52 -7.82
CA ASP A 73 -10.76 1.20 -8.08
C ASP A 73 -11.41 0.40 -6.93
N GLY A 74 -10.82 0.50 -5.74
CA GLY A 74 -11.30 -0.07 -4.49
C GLY A 74 -11.10 0.94 -3.36
N ALA A 75 -10.59 0.53 -2.20
CA ALA A 75 -10.58 1.39 -1.02
C ALA A 75 -9.70 2.65 -1.11
N PHE A 76 -8.97 2.87 -2.21
CA PHE A 76 -8.26 4.13 -2.50
C PHE A 76 -8.91 4.95 -3.64
N SER A 77 -10.14 4.60 -4.02
CA SER A 77 -10.81 5.16 -5.19
C SER A 77 -11.09 6.66 -5.07
N ASP A 78 -11.50 7.17 -3.92
CA ASP A 78 -11.76 8.59 -3.70
C ASP A 78 -10.45 9.40 -3.80
N PHE A 79 -9.35 8.88 -3.24
CA PHE A 79 -8.04 9.50 -3.39
C PHE A 79 -7.59 9.51 -4.86
N ALA A 80 -7.68 8.37 -5.55
CA ALA A 80 -7.30 8.25 -6.95
C ALA A 80 -8.17 9.13 -7.86
N ASN A 81 -9.47 9.23 -7.58
CA ASN A 81 -10.38 10.12 -8.30
C ASN A 81 -10.08 11.59 -8.01
N GLY A 82 -9.70 11.94 -6.78
CA GLY A 82 -9.23 13.28 -6.43
C GLY A 82 -7.99 13.68 -7.24
N ILE A 83 -7.02 12.77 -7.36
CA ILE A 83 -5.83 12.96 -8.20
C ILE A 83 -6.23 13.15 -9.67
N ALA A 84 -7.13 12.31 -10.19
CA ALA A 84 -7.60 12.44 -11.56
C ALA A 84 -8.35 13.77 -11.81
N ASN A 85 -9.14 14.24 -10.84
CA ASN A 85 -9.82 15.53 -10.87
C ASN A 85 -8.85 16.72 -10.90
N ALA A 86 -7.64 16.56 -10.35
CA ALA A 86 -6.56 17.54 -10.44
C ALA A 86 -5.80 17.48 -11.79
N GLY A 87 -6.26 16.67 -12.75
CA GLY A 87 -5.75 16.62 -14.12
C GLY A 87 -4.62 15.61 -14.35
N TYR A 88 -4.32 14.73 -13.39
CA TYR A 88 -3.33 13.67 -13.52
C TYR A 88 -3.92 12.42 -14.18
N PHE A 89 -3.12 11.69 -14.94
CA PHE A 89 -3.44 10.31 -15.30
C PHE A 89 -3.04 9.37 -14.16
N VAL A 90 -3.91 8.45 -13.76
CA VAL A 90 -3.65 7.49 -12.67
C VAL A 90 -3.68 6.06 -13.22
N LYS A 91 -2.74 5.24 -12.77
CA LYS A 91 -2.66 3.82 -13.14
C LYS A 91 -2.10 2.99 -11.99
N GLU A 92 -2.48 1.72 -11.92
CA GLU A 92 -1.83 0.74 -11.05
C GLU A 92 -0.64 0.03 -11.70
N LEU A 93 0.33 -0.34 -10.87
CA LEU A 93 1.37 -1.32 -11.16
C LEU A 93 0.89 -2.70 -10.72
N ARG A 94 0.42 -3.51 -11.67
CA ARG A 94 0.08 -4.93 -11.46
C ARG A 94 1.10 -5.80 -12.16
N GLN A 95 1.84 -6.61 -11.41
CA GLN A 95 2.80 -7.56 -11.95
C GLN A 95 3.28 -8.57 -10.92
N THR A 96 3.86 -9.68 -11.40
CA THR A 96 4.54 -10.68 -10.56
C THR A 96 6.07 -10.59 -10.64
N LYS A 97 6.60 -9.80 -11.58
CA LYS A 97 8.04 -9.55 -11.70
C LYS A 97 8.47 -8.51 -10.67
N LEU A 98 9.74 -8.55 -10.29
CA LEU A 98 10.33 -7.53 -9.43
C LEU A 98 10.17 -6.15 -10.08
N MET A 99 9.86 -5.16 -9.26
CA MET A 99 9.77 -3.77 -9.69
C MET A 99 11.13 -3.25 -10.13
N THR A 100 11.17 -2.56 -11.27
CA THR A 100 12.38 -1.99 -11.86
C THR A 100 12.24 -0.49 -12.10
N TYR A 101 13.37 0.19 -12.32
CA TYR A 101 13.36 1.61 -12.71
C TYR A 101 12.51 1.85 -13.97
N ASP A 102 12.51 0.92 -14.92
CA ASP A 102 11.73 1.03 -16.16
C ASP A 102 10.22 0.98 -15.93
N ASP A 103 9.75 0.36 -14.85
CA ASP A 103 8.34 0.39 -14.49
C ASP A 103 7.92 1.77 -13.94
N LEU A 104 8.88 2.53 -13.37
CA LEU A 104 8.63 3.80 -12.67
C LEU A 104 8.91 5.05 -13.52
N LYS A 105 9.92 5.01 -14.40
CA LYS A 105 10.52 6.21 -15.04
C LYS A 105 9.56 7.09 -15.85
N ASP A 106 8.47 6.52 -16.35
CA ASP A 106 7.49 7.23 -17.18
C ASP A 106 6.37 7.90 -16.36
N TYR A 107 6.45 7.84 -15.02
CA TYR A 107 5.51 8.43 -14.09
C TYR A 107 6.18 9.52 -13.24
N ASP A 108 5.44 10.58 -12.93
CA ASP A 108 5.94 11.68 -12.11
C ASP A 108 5.94 11.34 -10.62
N ILE A 109 4.96 10.53 -10.20
CA ILE A 109 4.74 10.14 -8.82
C ILE A 109 4.47 8.63 -8.76
N PHE A 110 5.15 7.95 -7.85
CA PHE A 110 4.83 6.58 -7.42
C PHE A 110 4.22 6.63 -6.02
N VAL A 111 3.07 5.98 -5.82
CA VAL A 111 2.37 5.90 -4.54
C VAL A 111 2.41 4.44 -4.09
N THR A 112 2.86 4.18 -2.87
CA THR A 112 2.82 2.85 -2.26
C THR A 112 2.19 2.96 -0.88
N ALA A 113 1.32 2.00 -0.56
CA ALA A 113 0.53 1.99 0.65
C ALA A 113 0.60 0.62 1.32
N GLU A 114 0.94 0.59 2.60
CA GLU A 114 1.24 -0.60 3.40
C GLU A 114 1.74 -1.79 2.57
N SER A 115 2.92 -1.69 1.96
CA SER A 115 3.51 -2.87 1.30
C SER A 115 3.64 -4.00 2.31
N ASN A 116 2.92 -5.10 2.09
CA ASN A 116 2.87 -6.26 2.97
C ASN A 116 3.87 -7.35 2.55
N VAL A 117 4.66 -7.13 1.50
CA VAL A 117 5.76 -8.02 1.08
C VAL A 117 7.05 -7.22 1.09
N PRO A 118 8.12 -7.70 1.76
CA PRO A 118 9.37 -6.95 1.86
C PRO A 118 10.01 -6.73 0.49
N TYR A 119 10.41 -5.49 0.24
CA TYR A 119 11.15 -5.12 -0.96
C TYR A 119 12.48 -5.86 -1.05
N LYS A 120 12.84 -6.24 -2.27
CA LYS A 120 14.19 -6.76 -2.54
C LYS A 120 15.19 -5.62 -2.58
N VAL A 121 16.47 -5.96 -2.39
CA VAL A 121 17.58 -5.01 -2.57
C VAL A 121 17.52 -4.33 -3.95
N SER A 122 17.13 -5.06 -5.00
CA SER A 122 16.99 -4.51 -6.35
C SER A 122 15.84 -3.52 -6.50
N GLU A 123 14.73 -3.73 -5.79
CA GLU A 123 13.55 -2.87 -5.85
C GLU A 123 13.79 -1.57 -5.07
N GLN A 124 14.42 -1.69 -3.91
CA GLN A 124 14.97 -0.55 -3.15
C GLN A 124 15.92 0.28 -4.02
N ALA A 125 16.84 -0.36 -4.74
CA ALA A 125 17.73 0.34 -5.67
C ALA A 125 16.96 1.04 -6.82
N ALA A 126 15.94 0.38 -7.38
CA ALA A 126 15.11 0.96 -8.43
C ALA A 126 14.32 2.20 -7.97
N MET A 127 13.73 2.16 -6.76
CA MET A 127 13.06 3.31 -6.15
C MET A 127 14.03 4.47 -5.91
N LEU A 128 15.23 4.18 -5.39
CA LEU A 128 16.25 5.20 -5.15
C LEU A 128 16.76 5.81 -6.47
N GLU A 129 16.97 5.00 -7.50
CA GLU A 129 17.35 5.48 -8.83
C GLU A 129 16.26 6.38 -9.43
N TYR A 130 15.00 5.96 -9.32
CA TYR A 130 13.83 6.71 -9.76
C TYR A 130 13.79 8.11 -9.13
N VAL A 131 13.92 8.19 -7.80
CA VAL A 131 13.94 9.46 -7.08
C VAL A 131 15.16 10.30 -7.45
N ASN A 132 16.36 9.72 -7.50
CA ASN A 132 17.58 10.46 -7.88
C ASN A 132 17.48 11.09 -9.28
N LYS A 133 16.76 10.43 -10.20
CA LYS A 133 16.51 10.94 -11.57
C LYS A 133 15.36 11.94 -11.67
N GLY A 134 14.70 12.26 -10.55
CA GLY A 134 13.68 13.31 -10.48
C GLY A 134 12.26 12.80 -10.28
N GLY A 135 12.06 11.50 -10.10
CA GLY A 135 10.78 10.92 -9.68
C GLY A 135 10.41 11.29 -8.24
N SER A 136 9.14 11.11 -7.90
CA SER A 136 8.63 11.39 -6.55
C SER A 136 7.92 10.18 -5.97
N ILE A 137 8.09 9.89 -4.67
CA ILE A 137 7.39 8.78 -4.02
C ILE A 137 6.49 9.28 -2.88
N PHE A 138 5.27 8.76 -2.79
CA PHE A 138 4.43 8.91 -1.59
C PHE A 138 4.35 7.57 -0.87
N PHE A 139 4.89 7.51 0.35
CA PHE A 139 4.80 6.35 1.22
C PHE A 139 3.65 6.54 2.22
N ILE A 140 2.68 5.62 2.17
CA ILE A 140 1.56 5.57 3.10
C ILE A 140 1.76 4.31 3.95
N ALA A 141 2.06 4.47 5.22
CA ALA A 141 2.20 3.36 6.16
C ALA A 141 0.99 3.29 7.09
N ASP A 142 1.08 2.43 8.09
CA ASP A 142 0.14 2.35 9.20
C ASP A 142 0.93 2.10 10.51
N HIS A 143 0.24 1.88 11.63
CA HIS A 143 0.86 1.49 12.88
C HIS A 143 1.71 0.21 12.78
N TYR A 144 2.59 0.04 13.76
CA TYR A 144 3.17 -1.27 14.03
C TYR A 144 2.12 -2.20 14.65
N ASN A 145 2.16 -3.50 14.35
CA ASN A 145 1.05 -4.45 14.58
C ASN A 145 -0.09 -4.37 13.54
N ALA A 146 0.23 -3.93 12.32
CA ALA A 146 -0.64 -3.89 11.14
C ALA A 146 -0.24 -4.93 10.05
N ASP A 147 0.54 -5.97 10.36
CA ASP A 147 0.82 -7.09 9.45
C ASP A 147 -0.49 -7.73 8.90
N ARG A 148 -0.81 -7.43 7.64
CA ARG A 148 -2.10 -7.81 7.05
C ARG A 148 -2.13 -9.25 6.56
N ASN A 149 -0.98 -9.83 6.20
CA ASN A 149 -0.86 -11.17 5.63
C ASN A 149 -0.22 -12.19 6.60
N LYS A 150 0.04 -11.77 7.85
CA LYS A 150 0.58 -12.62 8.92
C LYS A 150 1.98 -13.16 8.55
N ASN A 151 2.78 -12.37 7.83
CA ASN A 151 4.14 -12.74 7.41
C ASN A 151 5.25 -12.22 8.34
N ARG A 152 4.89 -11.52 9.42
CA ARG A 152 5.77 -10.87 10.40
C ARG A 152 6.33 -9.52 9.94
N TRP A 153 5.99 -9.04 8.75
CA TRP A 153 6.41 -7.73 8.26
C TRP A 153 5.26 -6.75 8.30
N ASP A 154 5.41 -5.70 9.09
CA ASP A 154 4.53 -4.55 9.03
C ASP A 154 4.91 -3.64 7.85
N GLY A 155 3.94 -2.92 7.27
CA GLY A 155 4.21 -2.02 6.13
C GLY A 155 5.27 -0.96 6.43
N SER A 156 5.33 -0.48 7.67
CA SER A 156 6.38 0.44 8.15
C SER A 156 7.78 -0.20 8.11
N GLU A 157 7.90 -1.49 8.42
CA GLU A 157 9.16 -2.26 8.35
C GLU A 157 9.61 -2.49 6.92
N VAL A 158 8.65 -2.79 6.03
CA VAL A 158 8.92 -2.95 4.60
C VAL A 158 9.53 -1.67 4.02
N TYR A 159 8.99 -0.49 4.37
CA TYR A 159 9.56 0.78 3.94
C TYR A 159 10.89 1.10 4.60
N ASN A 160 11.01 0.86 5.91
CA ASN A 160 12.27 1.08 6.62
C ASN A 160 13.40 0.20 6.08
N GLY A 161 13.07 -0.97 5.53
CA GLY A 161 14.02 -1.92 4.94
C GLY A 161 14.49 -3.00 5.90
N TYR A 162 13.87 -3.11 7.08
CA TYR A 162 14.21 -4.10 8.09
C TYR A 162 13.03 -4.39 9.03
N ARG A 163 12.98 -5.64 9.49
CA ARG A 163 12.08 -6.09 10.55
C ARG A 163 12.71 -5.92 11.92
N ARG A 164 11.97 -5.32 12.85
CA ARG A 164 12.34 -5.11 14.25
C ARG A 164 12.64 -6.45 14.91
N GLY A 165 13.76 -6.55 15.62
CA GLY A 165 14.17 -7.81 16.28
C GLY A 165 14.67 -8.93 15.36
N ALA A 166 14.83 -8.65 14.07
CA ALA A 166 15.24 -9.63 13.06
C ALA A 166 16.30 -9.09 12.08
N TRP A 167 17.12 -8.14 12.54
CA TRP A 167 18.17 -7.50 11.73
C TRP A 167 19.12 -8.50 11.05
N ASP A 168 19.66 -9.46 11.81
CA ASP A 168 20.64 -10.42 11.26
C ASP A 168 20.02 -11.47 10.34
N ASN A 169 18.72 -11.73 10.50
CA ASN A 169 17.99 -12.71 9.71
C ASN A 169 16.54 -12.24 9.50
N PRO A 170 16.26 -11.62 8.34
CA PRO A 170 14.91 -11.13 8.03
C PRO A 170 13.84 -12.25 8.06
N ALA A 171 14.24 -13.51 7.85
CA ALA A 171 13.36 -14.69 7.89
C ALA A 171 13.27 -15.36 9.29
N LYS A 172 13.77 -14.72 10.35
CA LYS A 172 13.73 -15.30 11.72
C LYS A 172 12.29 -15.70 12.11
N GLY A 173 12.11 -16.92 12.59
CA GLY A 173 10.79 -17.43 13.00
C GLY A 173 9.89 -17.92 11.86
N MET A 174 10.36 -17.88 10.62
CA MET A 174 9.68 -18.50 9.46
C MET A 174 9.99 -19.99 9.37
N SER A 175 9.11 -20.75 8.73
CA SER A 175 9.40 -22.14 8.35
C SER A 175 10.47 -22.20 7.24
N THR A 176 11.09 -23.37 7.03
CA THR A 176 12.04 -23.56 5.93
C THR A 176 11.42 -23.30 4.55
N GLU A 177 10.15 -23.66 4.35
CA GLU A 177 9.46 -23.44 3.08
C GLU A 177 9.21 -21.94 2.85
N GLU A 178 8.70 -21.25 3.88
CA GLU A 178 8.43 -19.81 3.87
C GLU A 178 9.70 -18.98 3.65
N ALA A 179 10.77 -19.29 4.38
CA ALA A 179 12.06 -18.59 4.26
C ALA A 179 12.71 -18.77 2.88
N ASN A 180 12.46 -19.89 2.20
CA ASN A 180 12.96 -20.16 0.86
C ASN A 180 12.00 -19.72 -0.26
N SER A 181 10.87 -19.09 0.07
CA SER A 181 9.90 -18.63 -0.91
C SER A 181 10.48 -17.51 -1.80
N ALA A 182 9.90 -17.33 -2.99
CA ALA A 182 10.26 -16.20 -3.86
C ALA A 182 10.05 -14.84 -3.16
N ALA A 183 9.05 -14.77 -2.28
CA ALA A 183 8.75 -13.56 -1.50
C ALA A 183 9.82 -13.21 -0.45
N MET A 184 10.65 -14.16 0.00
CA MET A 184 11.77 -13.90 0.93
C MET A 184 13.17 -13.94 0.30
N LYS A 185 13.28 -14.48 -0.92
CA LYS A 185 14.55 -14.47 -1.66
C LYS A 185 15.11 -13.06 -1.82
N ASP A 186 16.42 -12.86 -1.58
CA ASP A 186 17.13 -11.57 -1.75
C ASP A 186 16.60 -10.41 -0.89
N VAL A 187 15.91 -10.73 0.22
CA VAL A 187 15.56 -9.77 1.27
C VAL A 187 16.72 -9.67 2.25
N VAL A 188 17.20 -8.45 2.49
CA VAL A 188 18.32 -8.16 3.40
C VAL A 188 17.96 -6.94 4.24
N SER A 189 18.21 -6.99 5.54
CA SER A 189 17.98 -5.85 6.42
C SER A 189 18.93 -4.69 6.09
N SER A 190 18.36 -3.49 6.02
CA SER A 190 19.07 -2.21 5.91
C SER A 190 18.21 -1.11 6.56
N ASP A 191 18.80 -0.02 7.05
CA ASP A 191 18.03 1.15 7.51
C ASP A 191 17.70 2.06 6.30
N TRP A 192 17.18 1.45 5.23
CA TRP A 192 17.14 1.99 3.88
C TRP A 192 16.44 3.34 3.80
N LEU A 193 15.29 3.50 4.46
CA LEU A 193 14.54 4.76 4.42
C LEU A 193 15.33 5.87 5.11
N SER A 194 15.93 5.58 6.26
CA SER A 194 16.74 6.53 7.03
C SER A 194 18.00 6.93 6.26
N ASP A 195 18.74 5.96 5.73
CA ASP A 195 20.00 6.19 5.02
C ASP A 195 19.79 7.05 3.75
N ASN A 196 18.69 6.80 3.03
CA ASN A 196 18.44 7.44 1.74
C ASN A 196 17.62 8.72 1.86
N PHE A 197 16.54 8.72 2.64
CA PHE A 197 15.59 9.82 2.75
C PHE A 197 15.73 10.64 4.03
N GLY A 198 16.56 10.21 5.00
CA GLY A 198 16.74 10.92 6.26
C GLY A 198 15.54 10.82 7.20
N ILE A 199 14.72 9.79 7.03
CA ILE A 199 13.51 9.56 7.82
C ILE A 199 13.19 8.07 7.92
N LYS A 200 12.52 7.65 8.98
CA LYS A 200 11.94 6.30 9.12
C LYS A 200 10.57 6.34 9.76
N PHE A 201 9.73 5.37 9.44
CA PHE A 201 8.50 5.12 10.20
C PHE A 201 8.87 4.57 11.57
N ARG A 202 8.22 5.04 12.63
CA ARG A 202 8.41 4.53 13.99
C ARG A 202 7.50 3.33 14.21
N TYR A 203 7.83 2.53 15.22
CA TYR A 203 7.08 1.31 15.56
C TYR A 203 5.94 1.55 16.56
N ASN A 204 5.47 2.79 16.65
CA ASN A 204 4.43 3.17 17.58
C ASN A 204 3.03 2.94 16.97
N ALA A 205 2.02 2.95 17.83
CA ALA A 205 0.62 2.68 17.50
C ALA A 205 -0.27 3.62 18.32
N LEU A 206 -0.37 4.85 17.86
CA LEU A 206 -1.17 5.89 18.48
C LEU A 206 -2.66 5.60 18.22
N GLY A 207 -3.55 6.02 19.11
CA GLY A 207 -4.99 5.79 18.96
C GLY A 207 -5.68 6.87 18.11
N ASP A 208 -7.00 6.82 18.10
CA ASP A 208 -7.84 7.79 17.37
C ASP A 208 -7.59 9.23 17.85
N LEU A 209 -7.17 10.10 16.94
CA LEU A 209 -6.90 11.51 17.24
C LEU A 209 -6.97 12.39 15.99
N ASN A 210 -6.91 13.70 16.21
CA ASN A 210 -6.69 14.67 15.13
C ASN A 210 -5.31 15.27 15.29
N ALA A 211 -4.42 15.03 14.32
CA ALA A 211 -3.12 15.67 14.27
C ALA A 211 -3.32 17.14 13.91
N ASN A 212 -3.06 18.03 14.86
CA ASN A 212 -3.45 19.44 14.82
C ASN A 212 -2.29 20.42 15.03
N ILE A 213 -1.06 19.91 15.11
CA ILE A 213 0.13 20.74 15.11
C ILE A 213 0.60 20.83 13.65
N ILE A 214 0.10 21.86 12.96
CA ILE A 214 0.30 22.07 11.53
C ILE A 214 1.46 23.06 11.34
N VAL A 215 2.49 22.64 10.59
CA VAL A 215 3.59 23.53 10.21
C VAL A 215 3.06 24.59 9.24
N ALA A 216 3.48 25.85 9.40
CA ALA A 216 3.07 26.94 8.54
C ALA A 216 3.34 26.64 7.05
N GLN A 217 2.42 27.03 6.16
CA GLN A 217 2.47 26.66 4.74
C GLN A 217 3.76 27.09 4.03
N ASP A 218 4.34 28.23 4.39
CA ASP A 218 5.62 28.72 3.86
C ASP A 218 6.82 27.88 4.34
N GLN A 219 6.69 27.23 5.50
CA GLN A 219 7.67 26.28 6.05
C GLN A 219 7.38 24.81 5.67
N ALA A 220 6.30 24.58 4.91
CA ALA A 220 5.84 23.26 4.49
C ALA A 220 5.59 23.19 2.97
N PHE A 221 6.30 23.99 2.17
CA PHE A 221 6.23 23.98 0.70
C PHE A 221 4.81 24.20 0.11
N GLY A 222 3.95 24.88 0.85
CA GLY A 222 2.54 25.09 0.54
C GLY A 222 1.63 23.88 0.83
N ILE A 223 2.17 22.77 1.32
CA ILE A 223 1.44 21.51 1.49
C ILE A 223 0.35 21.64 2.56
N THR A 224 0.62 22.38 3.63
CA THR A 224 -0.32 22.58 4.75
C THR A 224 -1.31 23.73 4.52
N LYS A 225 -1.38 24.28 3.30
CA LYS A 225 -2.33 25.34 2.98
C LYS A 225 -3.77 24.83 3.16
N ASN A 226 -4.55 25.53 3.98
CA ASN A 226 -5.94 25.19 4.34
C ASN A 226 -6.09 23.84 5.07
N VAL A 227 -5.02 23.33 5.68
CA VAL A 227 -5.07 22.13 6.52
C VAL A 227 -5.23 22.57 7.97
N GLU A 228 -6.32 22.19 8.62
CA GLU A 228 -6.57 22.49 10.03
C GLU A 228 -6.18 21.32 10.94
N SER A 229 -6.55 20.11 10.55
CA SER A 229 -6.14 18.88 11.21
C SER A 229 -6.26 17.69 10.25
N VAL A 230 -5.59 16.60 10.58
CA VAL A 230 -5.57 15.36 9.81
C VAL A 230 -6.03 14.24 10.75
N ALA A 231 -6.99 13.43 10.31
CA ALA A 231 -7.45 12.31 11.10
C ALA A 231 -6.34 11.26 11.25
N MET A 232 -6.38 10.52 12.36
CA MET A 232 -5.56 9.36 12.59
C MET A 232 -6.43 8.30 13.28
N HIS A 233 -6.41 7.08 12.76
CA HIS A 233 -7.07 5.90 13.28
C HIS A 233 -6.04 4.78 13.43
N ALA A 234 -5.52 4.62 14.64
CA ALA A 234 -4.46 3.65 14.89
C ALA A 234 -3.17 3.93 14.09
N GLY A 235 -2.64 5.15 14.02
CA GLY A 235 -1.45 5.43 13.17
C GLY A 235 -0.08 5.28 13.83
N SER A 236 0.98 5.35 13.03
CA SER A 236 2.36 5.59 13.48
C SER A 236 2.80 7.04 13.26
N THR A 237 3.86 7.45 13.95
CA THR A 237 4.63 8.65 13.60
C THR A 237 5.93 8.27 12.90
N LEU A 238 6.66 9.26 12.42
CA LEU A 238 7.96 9.13 11.76
C LEU A 238 9.05 9.74 12.64
N ALA A 239 10.30 9.35 12.38
CA ALA A 239 11.47 9.96 12.98
C ALA A 239 12.36 10.59 11.92
N VAL A 240 12.57 11.91 12.00
CA VAL A 240 13.57 12.61 11.18
C VAL A 240 14.96 12.22 11.67
N THR A 241 15.75 11.57 10.81
CA THR A 241 17.12 11.11 11.12
C THR A 241 18.20 11.98 10.49
N ASP A 242 17.88 12.70 9.40
CA ASP A 242 18.72 13.74 8.79
C ASP A 242 17.86 14.95 8.37
N PRO A 243 17.88 16.06 9.14
CA PRO A 243 17.11 17.26 8.83
C PRO A 243 17.55 18.01 7.56
N ASN A 244 18.70 17.68 6.97
CA ASN A 244 19.05 18.22 5.66
C ASN A 244 18.25 17.57 4.54
N LYS A 245 17.76 16.34 4.76
CA LYS A 245 16.96 15.59 3.80
C LYS A 245 15.48 15.65 4.12
N ALA A 246 15.08 15.49 5.39
CA ALA A 246 13.68 15.34 5.77
C ALA A 246 13.19 16.42 6.75
N LYS A 247 11.88 16.69 6.69
CA LYS A 247 11.18 17.63 7.54
C LYS A 247 9.75 17.15 7.82
N GLY A 248 9.32 17.23 9.07
CA GLY A 248 7.94 17.03 9.48
C GLY A 248 7.08 18.26 9.18
N ILE A 249 5.84 18.02 8.75
CA ILE A 249 4.88 19.06 8.35
C ILE A 249 3.55 19.00 9.10
N VAL A 250 3.20 17.84 9.66
CA VAL A 250 2.03 17.66 10.54
C VAL A 250 2.46 16.79 11.72
N TYR A 251 2.07 17.20 12.93
CA TYR A 251 2.40 16.50 14.17
C TYR A 251 1.14 16.24 15.01
N VAL A 252 1.22 15.19 15.81
CA VAL A 252 0.17 14.80 16.76
C VAL A 252 0.16 15.72 17.99
N PRO A 253 -0.99 15.89 18.69
CA PRO A 253 -1.04 16.65 19.93
C PRO A 253 -0.16 16.01 21.02
N LYS A 254 0.09 16.78 22.10
CA LYS A 254 0.69 16.22 23.32
C LYS A 254 -0.28 15.24 24.00
N ASN A 255 0.29 14.22 24.65
CA ASN A 255 -0.44 13.16 25.33
C ASN A 255 -1.50 12.48 24.44
N PRO A 256 -1.14 12.02 23.23
CA PRO A 256 -2.09 11.35 22.35
C PRO A 256 -2.57 10.04 22.99
N PRO A 257 -3.78 9.58 22.66
CA PRO A 257 -4.24 8.27 23.08
C PRO A 257 -3.34 7.19 22.47
N LYS A 258 -3.33 6.04 23.14
CA LYS A 258 -2.76 4.80 22.59
C LYS A 258 -3.84 4.08 21.82
N TRP A 259 -3.46 3.31 20.81
CA TRP A 259 -4.40 2.37 20.19
C TRP A 259 -4.99 1.45 21.26
N SER A 260 -6.32 1.30 21.28
CA SER A 260 -7.03 0.69 22.41
C SER A 260 -7.04 -0.83 22.38
N THR A 261 -6.82 -1.43 21.20
CA THR A 261 -7.07 -2.86 20.96
C THR A 261 -5.83 -3.75 20.92
N GLY A 262 -4.62 -3.21 21.13
CA GLY A 262 -3.45 -4.06 21.38
C GLY A 262 -2.14 -3.55 20.79
N PRO A 263 -1.65 -2.37 21.20
CA PRO A 263 -0.27 -2.01 20.90
C PRO A 263 0.67 -3.04 21.54
N VAL A 264 1.69 -3.45 20.79
CA VAL A 264 2.64 -4.49 21.22
C VAL A 264 3.75 -3.93 22.11
N ASP A 265 3.81 -2.60 22.24
CA ASP A 265 4.67 -1.87 23.18
C ASP A 265 3.93 -0.63 23.75
N LYS A 266 4.67 0.35 24.31
CA LYS A 266 4.06 1.50 24.98
C LYS A 266 3.26 2.45 24.07
N ALA A 267 3.28 2.28 22.75
CA ALA A 267 2.48 3.00 21.73
C ALA A 267 2.69 4.51 21.57
N VAL A 268 3.18 5.22 22.59
CA VAL A 268 3.52 6.65 22.52
C VAL A 268 4.92 6.80 23.12
N TYR A 269 5.86 7.29 22.34
CA TYR A 269 7.29 7.14 22.61
C TYR A 269 7.87 8.28 23.44
N ASN A 270 7.50 9.51 23.11
CA ASN A 270 8.01 10.77 23.66
C ASN A 270 6.88 11.71 24.13
N GLY A 271 5.66 11.20 24.29
CA GLY A 271 4.52 11.91 24.87
C GLY A 271 3.77 12.81 23.88
N GLY A 272 3.91 12.58 22.58
CA GLY A 272 3.26 13.40 21.54
C GLY A 272 3.98 14.70 21.23
N GLY A 273 3.37 15.52 20.36
CA GLY A 273 3.96 16.76 19.90
C GLY A 273 5.15 16.55 18.95
N ILE A 274 6.01 17.57 18.85
CA ILE A 274 7.19 17.56 17.96
C ILE A 274 8.17 16.44 18.33
N GLU A 275 8.33 16.15 19.62
CA GLU A 275 9.26 15.16 20.16
C GLU A 275 8.83 13.71 19.87
N GLU A 276 7.55 13.46 19.61
CA GLU A 276 7.05 12.18 19.09
C GLU A 276 7.43 11.95 17.62
N GLY A 277 7.88 13.01 16.95
CA GLY A 277 8.12 13.03 15.52
C GLY A 277 6.85 13.26 14.71
N PRO A 278 7.01 13.59 13.41
CA PRO A 278 5.89 13.95 12.57
C PRO A 278 4.95 12.79 12.29
N TYR A 279 3.67 13.10 12.12
CA TYR A 279 2.70 12.20 11.50
C TYR A 279 2.79 12.25 9.97
N VAL A 280 3.05 13.44 9.42
CA VAL A 280 3.27 13.65 7.98
C VAL A 280 4.59 14.38 7.79
N ALA A 281 5.40 13.90 6.85
CA ALA A 281 6.72 14.45 6.56
C ALA A 281 7.02 14.46 5.07
N VAL A 282 8.08 15.18 4.71
CA VAL A 282 8.62 15.25 3.35
C VAL A 282 10.13 15.07 3.38
N ALA A 283 10.69 14.57 2.27
CA ALA A 283 12.12 14.45 2.09
C ALA A 283 12.58 14.88 0.70
N LYS A 284 13.81 15.40 0.60
CA LYS A 284 14.50 15.69 -0.66
C LYS A 284 15.67 14.74 -0.86
N VAL A 285 15.71 14.07 -2.02
CA VAL A 285 16.77 13.12 -2.39
C VAL A 285 17.13 13.32 -3.86
N GLY A 286 18.36 13.75 -4.11
CA GLY A 286 18.82 14.05 -5.46
C GLY A 286 17.88 15.06 -6.16
N LYS A 287 17.48 14.76 -7.40
CA LYS A 287 16.55 15.62 -8.16
C LYS A 287 15.09 15.43 -7.75
N GLY A 288 14.74 14.28 -7.18
CA GLY A 288 13.38 13.93 -6.76
C GLY A 288 13.12 14.23 -5.29
N LYS A 289 12.02 13.68 -4.78
CA LYS A 289 11.56 13.91 -3.40
C LYS A 289 10.57 12.84 -2.96
N ALA A 290 10.22 12.83 -1.68
CA ALA A 290 9.20 11.94 -1.15
C ALA A 290 8.32 12.62 -0.11
N ALA A 291 7.13 12.07 0.09
CA ALA A 291 6.23 12.38 1.19
C ALA A 291 5.89 11.10 1.96
N PHE A 292 5.47 11.27 3.21
CA PHE A 292 5.21 10.17 4.14
C PHE A 292 4.01 10.50 5.01
N ILE A 293 3.13 9.53 5.21
CA ILE A 293 2.04 9.57 6.21
C ILE A 293 2.02 8.23 6.96
N GLY A 294 1.90 8.29 8.29
CA GLY A 294 1.98 7.11 9.15
C GLY A 294 0.66 6.35 9.34
N ASP A 295 -0.36 6.63 8.54
CA ASP A 295 -1.68 5.99 8.67
C ASP A 295 -2.40 5.96 7.31
N SER A 296 -2.75 4.77 6.85
CA SER A 296 -3.52 4.53 5.64
C SER A 296 -4.99 4.86 5.81
N SER A 297 -5.49 4.86 7.05
CA SER A 297 -6.89 5.12 7.37
C SER A 297 -7.34 6.50 6.91
N ALA A 298 -6.46 7.50 7.02
CA ALA A 298 -6.70 8.86 6.53
C ALA A 298 -6.78 8.96 4.98
N VAL A 299 -6.38 7.92 4.25
CA VAL A 299 -6.32 7.90 2.78
C VAL A 299 -7.44 7.06 2.18
N GLU A 300 -7.84 6.00 2.86
CA GLU A 300 -8.84 5.06 2.35
C GLU A 300 -10.26 5.61 2.33
N ASP A 301 -11.10 4.90 1.61
CA ASP A 301 -12.54 5.03 1.53
C ASP A 301 -13.24 3.67 1.81
N ALA A 302 -14.55 3.72 2.05
CA ALA A 302 -15.35 2.54 2.37
C ALA A 302 -15.75 1.68 1.14
N THR A 303 -14.87 1.51 0.15
CA THR A 303 -15.15 0.72 -1.07
C THR A 303 -14.17 -0.45 -1.31
N PRO A 304 -14.01 -1.38 -0.34
CA PRO A 304 -13.15 -2.53 -0.57
C PRO A 304 -13.71 -3.39 -1.72
N LYS A 305 -12.82 -3.81 -2.62
CA LYS A 305 -13.12 -4.54 -3.85
C LYS A 305 -12.93 -6.05 -3.68
N TYR A 306 -11.87 -6.45 -2.98
CA TYR A 306 -11.49 -7.85 -2.83
C TYR A 306 -11.83 -8.41 -1.45
N LYS A 307 -11.93 -9.72 -1.35
CA LYS A 307 -12.03 -10.44 -0.08
C LYS A 307 -10.66 -10.68 0.53
N ARG A 308 -10.62 -10.98 1.82
CA ARG A 308 -9.39 -11.38 2.50
C ARG A 308 -8.86 -12.69 1.94
N GLU A 309 -7.57 -12.77 1.65
CA GLU A 309 -6.93 -13.98 1.13
C GLU A 309 -6.82 -15.13 2.16
N ASP A 310 -6.78 -14.80 3.46
CA ASP A 310 -6.63 -15.79 4.54
C ASP A 310 -7.92 -16.59 4.81
N ASN A 311 -9.10 -15.98 4.67
CA ASN A 311 -10.38 -16.62 5.00
C ASN A 311 -11.58 -16.25 4.11
N GLY A 312 -11.41 -15.42 3.09
CA GLY A 312 -12.48 -15.08 2.15
C GLY A 312 -13.59 -14.20 2.73
N LYS A 313 -13.41 -13.63 3.93
CA LYS A 313 -14.34 -12.64 4.47
C LYS A 313 -14.26 -11.34 3.69
N THR A 314 -15.36 -10.59 3.68
CA THR A 314 -15.38 -9.22 3.17
C THR A 314 -14.50 -8.34 4.05
N LYS A 315 -13.78 -7.40 3.43
CA LYS A 315 -12.97 -6.41 4.14
C LYS A 315 -13.85 -5.26 4.61
N THR A 316 -13.41 -4.59 5.66
CA THR A 316 -14.01 -3.34 6.14
C THR A 316 -12.91 -2.30 6.10
N THR A 317 -13.16 -1.20 5.40
CA THR A 317 -12.26 -0.05 5.26
C THR A 317 -12.95 1.19 5.80
N TYR A 318 -12.17 2.21 6.14
CA TYR A 318 -12.66 3.45 6.74
C TYR A 318 -12.90 4.52 5.66
N ASP A 319 -13.87 5.42 5.85
CA ASP A 319 -14.10 6.54 4.91
C ASP A 319 -13.26 7.77 5.29
N GLY A 320 -11.95 7.55 5.49
CA GLY A 320 -11.07 8.54 6.12
C GLY A 320 -10.61 9.65 5.18
N TYR A 321 -10.59 9.42 3.86
CA TYR A 321 -10.26 10.46 2.88
C TYR A 321 -11.11 11.73 3.02
N LYS A 322 -12.36 11.59 3.47
CA LYS A 322 -13.33 12.69 3.65
C LYS A 322 -13.29 13.30 5.05
N GLU A 323 -12.47 12.79 5.94
CA GLU A 323 -12.32 13.34 7.27
C GLU A 323 -11.55 14.66 7.25
N LYS A 324 -11.57 15.33 8.42
CA LYS A 324 -10.93 16.62 8.74
C LYS A 324 -10.49 17.43 7.53
N SER A 325 -9.18 17.53 7.30
CA SER A 325 -8.58 18.15 6.12
C SER A 325 -7.80 17.12 5.31
N ASP A 326 -8.14 15.83 5.44
CA ASP A 326 -7.38 14.70 4.92
C ASP A 326 -7.26 14.77 3.40
N SER A 327 -8.39 14.88 2.69
CA SER A 327 -8.39 15.11 1.24
C SER A 327 -7.60 16.36 0.82
N ILE A 328 -7.68 17.47 1.57
CA ILE A 328 -6.95 18.70 1.24
C ILE A 328 -5.44 18.47 1.34
N LEU A 329 -4.98 17.87 2.44
CA LEU A 329 -3.58 17.54 2.63
C LEU A 329 -3.09 16.61 1.52
N LEU A 330 -3.80 15.52 1.25
CA LEU A 330 -3.41 14.51 0.28
C LEU A 330 -3.31 15.09 -1.14
N GLN A 331 -4.25 15.96 -1.53
CA GLN A 331 -4.16 16.66 -2.82
C GLN A 331 -2.98 17.63 -2.87
N ASN A 332 -2.74 18.39 -1.80
CA ASN A 332 -1.60 19.30 -1.73
C ASN A 332 -0.25 18.53 -1.77
N VAL A 333 -0.17 17.36 -1.16
CA VAL A 333 1.00 16.45 -1.23
C VAL A 333 1.24 16.02 -2.67
N ILE A 334 0.22 15.52 -3.37
CA ILE A 334 0.33 15.10 -4.78
C ILE A 334 0.78 16.26 -5.67
N ASP A 335 0.17 17.43 -5.49
CA ASP A 335 0.54 18.63 -6.24
C ASP A 335 1.96 19.10 -6.00
N TRP A 336 2.45 18.98 -4.75
CA TRP A 336 3.84 19.25 -4.44
C TRP A 336 4.76 18.20 -5.07
N LEU A 337 4.47 16.91 -4.91
CA LEU A 337 5.26 15.79 -5.47
C LEU A 337 5.38 15.90 -7.00
N GLY A 338 4.33 16.33 -7.69
CA GLY A 338 4.33 16.53 -9.14
C GLY A 338 5.16 17.73 -9.61
N LYS A 339 5.60 18.64 -8.73
CA LYS A 339 6.39 19.83 -9.11
C LYS A 339 7.88 19.52 -9.00
N LYS A 340 8.63 19.75 -10.09
CA LYS A 340 10.09 19.66 -10.07
C LYS A 340 10.69 20.87 -9.37
N GLU A 341 11.80 20.65 -8.69
CA GLU A 341 12.52 21.65 -7.90
C GLU A 341 13.99 21.65 -8.31
N ASN A 342 14.65 22.80 -8.16
CA ASN A 342 16.05 22.96 -8.56
C ASN A 342 17.03 22.70 -7.42
N PHE A 343 16.55 22.57 -6.18
CA PHE A 343 17.39 22.21 -5.04
C PHE A 343 17.47 20.69 -4.88
N THR A 344 18.47 20.23 -4.13
CA THR A 344 18.77 18.80 -3.91
C THR A 344 18.86 18.45 -2.42
N SER A 345 18.81 19.46 -1.55
CA SER A 345 18.81 19.36 -0.09
C SER A 345 17.89 20.43 0.49
N LEU A 346 17.22 20.15 1.60
CA LEU A 346 16.37 21.13 2.28
C LEU A 346 17.17 22.34 2.78
N SER A 347 18.45 22.15 3.12
CA SER A 347 19.36 23.22 3.54
C SER A 347 19.65 24.27 2.45
N GLN A 348 19.29 24.00 1.19
CA GLN A 348 19.42 24.94 0.08
C GLN A 348 18.20 25.85 -0.08
N VAL A 349 17.11 25.60 0.64
CA VAL A 349 15.86 26.35 0.53
C VAL A 349 15.94 27.61 1.38
N GLN A 350 15.98 28.77 0.74
CA GLN A 350 16.05 30.06 1.43
C GLN A 350 14.83 30.28 2.34
N GLY A 351 15.08 30.62 3.60
CA GLY A 351 14.03 30.90 4.58
C GLY A 351 13.37 29.66 5.19
N LEU A 352 13.79 28.45 4.80
CA LEU A 352 13.31 27.22 5.42
C LEU A 352 14.03 26.97 6.75
N THR A 353 13.24 26.76 7.81
CA THR A 353 13.76 26.30 9.10
C THR A 353 13.87 24.78 9.07
N LEU A 354 15.09 24.25 9.16
CA LEU A 354 15.31 22.81 9.27
C LEU A 354 14.83 22.28 10.61
N ASP A 355 14.32 21.05 10.60
CA ASP A 355 13.93 20.36 11.82
C ASP A 355 15.16 19.95 12.65
N GLN A 356 14.90 19.47 13.86
CA GLN A 356 15.88 18.71 14.62
C GLN A 356 15.65 17.21 14.39
N LYS A 357 16.67 16.40 14.67
CA LYS A 357 16.49 14.95 14.69
C LYS A 357 15.43 14.59 15.73
N THR A 358 14.51 13.71 15.37
CA THR A 358 13.54 13.16 16.32
C THR A 358 14.29 12.37 17.40
N PRO A 359 14.03 12.61 18.71
CA PRO A 359 14.64 11.83 19.77
C PRO A 359 14.23 10.36 19.70
N LEU A 360 15.19 9.48 19.43
CA LEU A 360 14.95 8.04 19.37
C LEU A 360 15.10 7.38 20.74
N LEU A 361 14.30 6.33 20.96
CA LEU A 361 14.49 5.39 22.06
C LEU A 361 15.62 4.41 21.69
N THR A 362 16.62 4.30 22.56
CA THR A 362 17.86 3.53 22.30
C THR A 362 18.05 2.36 23.26
N SER A 363 16.99 1.99 23.99
CA SER A 363 17.01 0.91 24.98
C SER A 363 15.60 0.37 25.21
N GLY A 364 15.51 -0.77 25.89
CA GLY A 364 14.24 -1.41 26.21
C GLY A 364 13.61 -2.10 25.00
N LYS A 365 12.32 -2.41 25.12
CA LYS A 365 11.58 -3.10 24.05
C LYS A 365 11.43 -2.20 22.84
N GLU A 366 11.25 -0.90 23.06
CA GLU A 366 11.04 0.16 22.07
C GLU A 366 12.34 0.66 21.42
N ASN A 367 13.43 -0.11 21.46
CA ASN A 367 14.68 0.32 20.87
C ASN A 367 14.56 0.51 19.34
N GLU A 368 14.78 1.74 18.89
CA GLU A 368 14.68 2.17 17.48
C GLU A 368 16.02 2.09 16.73
N ILE A 369 17.07 1.58 17.38
CA ILE A 369 18.35 1.25 16.73
C ILE A 369 18.20 -0.11 16.04
N PRO A 370 18.24 -0.19 14.70
CA PRO A 370 17.85 -1.38 13.95
C PRO A 370 18.53 -2.67 14.43
N GLN A 371 19.86 -2.64 14.56
CA GLN A 371 20.71 -3.79 14.97
C GLN A 371 20.49 -4.22 16.43
N GLN A 372 19.92 -3.34 17.25
CA GLN A 372 19.69 -3.57 18.68
C GLN A 372 18.20 -3.67 19.00
N SER A 373 17.35 -3.58 17.98
CA SER A 373 15.92 -3.67 18.12
C SER A 373 15.54 -5.09 18.54
N VAL A 374 14.43 -5.20 19.24
CA VAL A 374 13.88 -6.48 19.68
C VAL A 374 12.42 -6.56 19.29
N GLU A 375 11.99 -7.78 19.05
CA GLU A 375 10.59 -8.15 18.88
C GLU A 375 9.90 -8.04 20.25
N PRO A 376 8.96 -7.10 20.45
CA PRO A 376 8.43 -6.80 21.78
C PRO A 376 7.46 -7.89 22.29
N LEU A 377 6.81 -8.61 21.37
CA LEU A 377 5.97 -9.79 21.52
C LEU A 377 6.18 -10.76 20.34
N PRO A 378 5.95 -12.07 20.50
CA PRO A 378 6.13 -13.04 19.41
C PRO A 378 5.29 -12.74 18.16
N GLU A 379 5.93 -12.83 16.99
CA GLU A 379 5.35 -12.63 15.66
C GLU A 379 5.18 -13.98 14.90
N PRO A 380 4.19 -14.11 14.00
CA PRO A 380 3.26 -13.06 13.58
C PRO A 380 2.26 -12.73 14.68
N TRP A 381 1.73 -11.51 14.66
CA TRP A 381 0.81 -11.00 15.69
C TRP A 381 -0.44 -11.85 15.89
N ALA A 382 -0.85 -12.55 14.83
CA ALA A 382 -1.83 -13.62 14.87
C ALA A 382 -1.38 -14.79 13.99
N ALA A 383 -1.69 -16.02 14.41
CA ALA A 383 -1.40 -17.20 13.63
C ALA A 383 -2.13 -17.17 12.27
N PRO A 384 -1.48 -17.58 11.16
CA PRO A 384 -2.12 -17.84 9.88
C PRO A 384 -3.29 -18.83 10.01
N ASP A 385 -4.36 -18.59 9.25
CA ASP A 385 -5.50 -19.51 9.22
C ASP A 385 -5.06 -20.86 8.63
N PRO A 386 -5.62 -22.01 9.05
CA PRO A 386 -5.16 -23.31 8.57
C PRO A 386 -5.20 -23.44 7.05
N GLY A 387 -4.06 -23.77 6.45
CA GLY A 387 -3.91 -23.94 5.00
C GLY A 387 -3.55 -22.67 4.23
N TYR A 388 -3.65 -21.49 4.85
CA TYR A 388 -3.21 -20.23 4.24
C TYR A 388 -1.68 -20.07 4.31
N LYS A 389 -1.08 -19.77 3.17
CA LYS A 389 0.35 -19.46 3.02
C LYS A 389 0.47 -18.12 2.28
N TRP A 390 0.84 -17.06 2.97
CA TRP A 390 0.94 -15.70 2.39
C TRP A 390 1.88 -15.62 1.17
N TRP A 391 2.86 -16.53 1.06
CA TRP A 391 3.82 -16.61 -0.05
C TRP A 391 3.37 -17.51 -1.22
N ASP A 392 2.22 -18.18 -1.11
CA ASP A 392 1.69 -19.08 -2.13
C ASP A 392 0.23 -18.70 -2.47
N PRO A 393 0.02 -17.93 -3.56
CA PRO A 393 -1.30 -17.52 -4.00
C PRO A 393 -2.25 -18.68 -4.29
N SER A 394 -1.76 -19.91 -4.53
CA SER A 394 -2.63 -21.07 -4.72
C SER A 394 -3.49 -21.40 -3.50
N THR A 395 -3.09 -20.92 -2.32
CA THR A 395 -3.78 -21.13 -1.04
C THR A 395 -4.84 -20.06 -0.74
N PHE A 396 -4.90 -18.97 -1.51
CA PHE A 396 -5.76 -17.85 -1.16
C PHE A 396 -7.24 -18.18 -1.38
N ALA A 397 -8.09 -17.62 -0.53
CA ALA A 397 -9.53 -17.81 -0.58
C ALA A 397 -10.17 -17.15 -1.82
N ALA A 398 -11.28 -17.73 -2.29
CA ALA A 398 -11.97 -17.25 -3.48
C ALA A 398 -12.47 -15.80 -3.35
N GLY A 399 -12.25 -15.00 -4.40
CA GLY A 399 -12.59 -13.58 -4.46
C GLY A 399 -11.56 -12.66 -3.80
N SER A 400 -10.43 -13.19 -3.34
CA SER A 400 -9.23 -12.39 -3.04
C SER A 400 -8.46 -12.09 -4.33
N TYR A 401 -7.61 -11.07 -4.32
CA TYR A 401 -6.85 -10.66 -5.51
C TYR A 401 -6.06 -11.85 -6.11
N GLY A 402 -6.35 -12.17 -7.38
CA GLY A 402 -5.80 -13.32 -8.10
C GLY A 402 -6.48 -14.67 -7.85
N LYS A 403 -7.62 -14.73 -7.15
CA LYS A 403 -8.35 -15.96 -6.76
C LYS A 403 -9.87 -15.83 -6.64
#